data_AF-A0A3N0Z1D4-F1
#
_entry.id   AF-A0A3N0Z1D4-F1
#
_cell.length_a   1.000
_cell.length_b   1.000
_cell.length_c   1.000
_cell.angle_alpha   90.00
_cell.angle_beta   90.00
_cell.angle_gamma   90.00
#
_symmetry.space_group_name_H-M   'P 1'
#
loop_
_entity.id
_entity.type
_entity.pdbx_description
1 polymer ?
#
loop_
_entity_poly.entity_id
_entity_poly.type
_entity_poly.pdbx_seq_one_letter_code
_entity_poly.pdbx_strand_id
1 'polypeptide(L)'
;MLIVDLTAVHRRNRLEWANAHIRWRLALWRGALFTDESRFSLYRADGRQRVWRRVGERFADVNVVDRVAHGGGGVMDALDRRIRQRVPVPANIPQLRTAIEEEWTNIPQATINNLINSMRRRCVALREANGGHTRY
;
A
#
# COMPACT_ATOMS: atom_id res chain seq x y z
N MET A 1 10.63 0.53 -7.92
CA MET A 1 9.39 -0.25 -8.13
C MET A 1 8.81 0.28 -9.41
N LEU A 2 8.70 -0.55 -10.46
CA LEU A 2 8.16 -0.11 -11.75
C LEU A 2 6.68 0.22 -11.53
N ILE A 3 6.27 1.44 -11.87
CA ILE A 3 4.86 1.75 -12.01
C ILE A 3 4.38 0.88 -13.17
N VAL A 4 3.51 -0.09 -12.89
CA VAL A 4 2.86 -0.85 -13.95
C VAL A 4 1.94 0.11 -14.68
N ASP A 5 2.24 0.39 -15.94
CA ASP A 5 1.41 1.27 -16.76
C ASP A 5 0.01 0.70 -16.89
N LEU A 6 -0.99 1.51 -16.54
CA LEU A 6 -2.39 1.14 -16.69
C LEU A 6 -2.76 1.16 -18.18
N THR A 7 -3.05 -0.02 -18.73
CA THR A 7 -3.66 -0.14 -20.06
C THR A 7 -4.98 0.62 -20.13
N ALA A 8 -5.40 1.01 -21.34
CA ALA A 8 -6.70 1.66 -21.55
C ALA A 8 -7.88 0.81 -21.02
N VAL A 9 -7.78 -0.52 -21.14
CA VAL A 9 -8.77 -1.45 -20.61
C VAL A 9 -8.83 -1.39 -19.08
N HIS A 10 -7.69 -1.38 -18.39
CA HIS A 10 -7.65 -1.25 -16.93
C HIS A 10 -8.30 0.06 -16.49
N ARG A 11 -7.98 1.18 -17.15
CA ARG A 11 -8.56 2.49 -16.82
C ARG A 11 -10.07 2.49 -16.96
N ARG A 12 -10.59 1.98 -18.08
CA ARG A 12 -12.03 1.87 -18.33
C ARG A 12 -12.73 1.05 -17.26
N ASN A 13 -12.23 -0.15 -16.96
CA ASN A 13 -12.83 -1.04 -15.97
C ASN A 13 -12.82 -0.41 -14.57
N ARG A 14 -11.71 0.25 -14.19
CA ARG A 14 -11.62 0.97 -12.90
C ARG A 14 -12.62 2.11 -12.79
N LEU A 15 -12.81 2.87 -13.88
CA LEU A 15 -13.77 3.96 -13.93
C LEU A 15 -15.22 3.46 -13.83
N GLU A 16 -15.55 2.42 -14.60
CA GLU A 16 -16.87 1.79 -14.57
C GLU A 16 -17.20 1.25 -13.17
N TRP A 17 -16.25 0.52 -12.56
CA TRP A 17 -16.39 0.04 -11.19
C TRP A 17 -16.59 1.18 -10.20
N ALA A 18 -15.80 2.26 -10.30
CA ALA A 18 -15.95 3.42 -9.42
C ALA A 18 -17.32 4.08 -9.57
N ASN A 19 -17.81 4.26 -10.81
CA ASN A 19 -19.12 4.86 -11.07
C ASN A 19 -20.27 4.01 -10.54
N ALA A 20 -20.19 2.68 -10.65
CA ALA A 20 -21.19 1.77 -10.10
C ALA A 20 -21.25 1.82 -8.56
N HIS A 21 -20.12 2.03 -7.89
CA HIS A 21 -20.01 1.93 -6.43
C HIS A 21 -19.94 3.27 -5.70
N ILE A 22 -19.81 4.41 -6.40
CA ILE A 22 -19.66 5.74 -5.77
C ILE A 22 -20.85 6.16 -4.90
N ARG A 23 -22.04 5.62 -5.20
CA ARG A 23 -23.28 5.86 -4.46
C ARG A 23 -23.56 4.83 -3.37
N TRP A 24 -22.70 3.82 -3.21
CA TRP A 24 -22.87 2.83 -2.15
C TRP A 24 -22.84 3.50 -0.78
N ARG A 25 -23.80 3.11 0.06
CA ARG A 25 -23.85 3.53 1.47
C ARG A 25 -22.75 2.81 2.26
N LEU A 26 -22.34 3.43 3.36
CA LEU A 26 -21.30 2.86 4.24
C LEU A 26 -21.65 1.45 4.74
N ALA A 27 -22.93 1.15 4.97
CA ALA A 27 -23.39 -0.17 5.38
C ALA A 27 -23.05 -1.26 4.35
N LEU A 28 -23.14 -0.97 3.05
CA LEU A 28 -22.75 -1.90 1.99
C LEU A 28 -21.24 -2.15 2.00
N TRP A 29 -20.45 -1.09 2.19
CA TRP A 29 -18.99 -1.24 2.33
C TRP A 29 -18.59 -2.02 3.58
N ARG A 30 -19.33 -1.90 4.68
CA ARG A 30 -19.11 -2.69 5.90
C ARG A 30 -19.45 -4.17 5.74
N GLY A 31 -20.37 -4.51 4.82
CA GLY A 31 -20.72 -5.88 4.48
C GLY A 31 -19.77 -6.53 3.45
N ALA A 32 -18.87 -5.76 2.85
CA ALA A 32 -17.92 -6.28 1.86
C ALA A 32 -16.74 -6.98 2.55
N LEU A 33 -16.42 -8.19 2.11
CA LEU A 33 -15.22 -8.91 2.51
C LEU A 33 -14.07 -8.57 1.55
N PHE A 34 -12.99 -8.00 2.07
CA PHE A 34 -11.78 -7.70 1.32
C PHE A 34 -10.72 -8.76 1.60
N THR A 35 -10.13 -9.31 0.54
CA THR A 35 -9.07 -10.30 0.60
C THR A 35 -7.92 -9.89 -0.32
N ASP A 36 -6.69 -10.11 0.12
CA ASP A 36 -5.48 -9.83 -0.66
C ASP A 36 -4.33 -10.66 -0.08
N GLU A 37 -3.30 -10.92 -0.89
CA GLU A 37 -2.07 -11.56 -0.46
C GLU A 37 -0.93 -10.55 -0.31
N SER A 38 -0.12 -10.69 0.74
CA SER A 38 1.05 -9.84 0.95
C SER A 38 2.26 -10.66 1.39
N ARG A 39 3.43 -10.29 0.86
CA ARG A 39 4.69 -10.94 1.20
C ARG A 39 5.40 -10.18 2.33
N PHE A 40 5.57 -10.85 3.45
CA PHE A 40 6.42 -10.39 4.56
C PHE A 40 7.82 -11.03 4.45
N SER A 41 8.87 -10.29 4.77
CA SER A 41 10.25 -10.75 4.63
C SER A 41 11.06 -10.37 5.87
N LEU A 42 11.86 -11.31 6.38
CA LEU A 42 12.76 -11.10 7.52
C LEU A 42 13.75 -9.96 7.26
N TYR A 43 14.41 -10.03 6.11
CA TYR A 43 15.38 -9.04 5.68
C TYR A 43 14.79 -8.33 4.46
N ARG A 44 14.61 -7.01 4.58
CA ARG A 44 14.31 -6.20 3.40
C ARG A 44 15.63 -5.79 2.76
N ALA A 45 15.72 -5.93 1.44
CA ALA A 45 16.63 -5.07 0.71
C ALA A 45 16.23 -3.62 1.02
N ASP A 46 17.20 -2.74 1.29
CA ASP A 46 16.96 -1.31 1.56
C ASP A 46 16.28 -0.60 0.36
N GLY A 47 16.12 -1.31 -0.76
CA GLY A 47 15.49 -0.84 -1.98
C GLY A 47 16.27 0.30 -2.61
N ARG A 48 17.50 0.57 -2.16
CA ARG A 48 18.34 1.63 -2.69
C ARG A 48 19.06 1.09 -3.92
N GLN A 49 18.98 1.83 -5.02
CA GLN A 49 19.93 1.61 -6.11
C GLN A 49 21.26 2.15 -5.66
N ARG A 50 22.29 1.31 -5.74
CA ARG A 50 23.67 1.74 -5.51
C ARG A 50 24.21 2.25 -6.84
N VAL A 51 24.79 3.44 -6.80
CA VAL A 51 25.41 4.09 -7.96
C VAL A 51 26.87 4.39 -7.62
N TRP A 52 27.75 4.15 -8.59
CA TRP A 52 29.15 4.58 -8.52
C TRP A 52 29.21 6.06 -8.93
N ARG A 53 29.88 6.91 -8.13
CA ARG A 53 30.01 8.35 -8.40
C ARG A 53 31.29 8.93 -7.81
N ARG A 54 31.69 10.12 -8.28
CA ARG A 54 32.83 10.86 -7.72
C ARG A 54 32.44 11.63 -6.45
N VAL A 55 33.44 12.03 -5.67
CA VAL A 55 33.23 12.86 -4.46
C VAL A 55 32.60 14.19 -4.88
N GLY A 56 31.48 14.56 -4.26
CA GLY A 56 30.73 15.79 -4.57
C GLY A 56 29.47 15.61 -5.43
N GLU A 57 29.36 14.52 -6.20
CA GLU A 57 28.26 14.31 -7.17
C GLU A 57 27.00 13.69 -6.55
N ARG A 58 26.79 13.87 -5.24
CA ARG A 58 25.74 13.15 -4.50
C ARG A 58 24.33 13.43 -5.01
N PHE A 59 24.09 14.67 -5.43
CA PHE A 59 22.79 15.18 -5.85
C PHE A 59 22.72 15.47 -7.35
N ALA A 60 23.67 14.96 -8.15
CA ALA A 60 23.54 15.07 -9.60
C ALA A 60 22.27 14.32 -10.05
N ASP A 61 21.53 14.88 -11.01
CA ASP A 61 20.23 14.33 -11.45
C ASP A 61 20.33 12.86 -11.90
N VAL A 62 21.45 12.48 -12.53
CA VAL A 62 21.73 11.08 -12.92
C VAL A 62 21.86 10.11 -11.73
N ASN A 63 22.13 10.64 -10.53
CA ASN A 63 22.35 9.89 -9.29
C ASN A 63 21.16 9.95 -8.33
N VAL A 64 20.09 10.67 -8.70
CA VAL A 64 18.88 10.85 -7.89
C VAL A 64 17.68 10.35 -8.67
N VAL A 65 16.93 9.43 -8.08
CA VAL A 65 15.65 8.98 -8.62
C VAL A 65 14.57 9.51 -7.71
N ASP A 66 13.75 10.43 -8.22
CA ASP A 66 12.56 10.89 -7.51
C ASP A 66 11.65 9.70 -7.22
N ARG A 67 11.35 9.50 -5.94
CA ARG A 67 10.41 8.49 -5.51
C ARG A 67 9.13 9.16 -5.08
N VAL A 68 8.08 8.94 -5.86
CA VAL A 68 6.73 9.11 -5.33
C VAL A 68 6.50 7.97 -4.35
N ALA A 69 6.31 8.31 -3.07
CA ALA A 69 5.93 7.32 -2.07
C ALA A 69 4.54 6.80 -2.43
N HIS A 70 4.48 5.55 -2.88
CA HIS A 70 3.24 4.82 -3.08
C HIS A 70 3.18 3.68 -2.05
N GLY A 71 2.04 3.53 -1.39
CA GLY A 71 1.83 2.54 -0.33
C GLY A 71 1.95 3.13 1.07
N GLY A 72 1.21 2.59 2.02
CA GLY A 72 1.22 3.05 3.41
C GLY A 72 -0.16 3.24 4.04
N GLY A 73 -1.22 2.87 3.33
CA GLY A 73 -2.59 3.08 3.78
C GLY A 73 -3.35 1.81 4.14
N GLY A 74 -2.90 0.63 3.72
CA GLY A 74 -3.66 -0.62 3.87
C GLY A 74 -3.50 -1.31 5.22
N VAL A 75 -4.30 -2.35 5.46
CA VAL A 75 -4.16 -3.22 6.64
C VAL A 75 -2.79 -3.91 6.63
N MET A 76 -2.34 -4.38 5.46
CA MET A 76 -1.03 -5.04 5.32
C MET A 76 0.15 -4.08 5.55
N ASP A 77 0.03 -2.80 5.15
CA ASP A 77 1.03 -1.78 5.47
C ASP A 77 1.10 -1.50 6.99
N ALA A 78 -0.06 -1.43 7.64
CA ALA A 78 -0.14 -1.24 9.08
C ALA A 78 0.47 -2.42 9.84
N LEU A 79 0.22 -3.65 9.36
CA LEU A 79 0.81 -4.87 9.90
C LEU A 79 2.33 -4.89 9.73
N ASP A 80 2.82 -4.64 8.52
CA ASP A 80 4.26 -4.59 8.23
C ASP A 80 4.97 -3.55 9.10
N ARG A 81 4.38 -2.36 9.27
CA ARG A 81 4.92 -1.31 10.16
C ARG A 81 4.98 -1.78 11.62
N ARG A 82 3.94 -2.43 12.12
CA ARG A 82 3.88 -2.94 13.50
C ARG A 82 4.94 -4.01 13.75
N ILE A 83 5.05 -4.99 12.86
CA ILE A 83 6.08 -6.04 12.94
C ILE A 83 7.49 -5.42 12.98
N ARG A 84 7.74 -4.36 12.21
CA ARG A 84 9.03 -3.65 12.19
C ARG A 84 9.33 -2.87 13.46
N GLN A 85 8.30 -2.43 14.17
CA GLN A 85 8.44 -1.66 15.41
C GLN A 85 8.56 -2.56 16.65
N ARG A 86 8.47 -3.88 16.48
CA ARG A 86 8.67 -4.83 17.56
C ARG A 86 10.09 -4.78 18.11
N VAL A 87 10.18 -5.00 19.41
CA VAL A 87 11.44 -5.17 20.14
C VAL A 87 11.32 -6.46 20.96
N PRO A 88 12.09 -7.53 20.64
CA PRO A 88 13.05 -7.63 19.53
C PRO A 88 12.36 -7.75 18.16
N VAL A 89 13.05 -7.32 17.11
CA VAL A 89 12.62 -7.55 15.72
C VAL A 89 12.77 -9.05 15.41
N PRO A 90 11.80 -9.68 14.71
CA PRO A 90 11.90 -11.09 14.33
C PRO A 90 13.17 -11.41 13.53
N ALA A 91 13.97 -12.37 14.01
CA ALA A 91 15.25 -12.75 13.40
C ALA A 91 15.17 -14.05 12.57
N ASN A 92 14.08 -14.81 12.69
CA ASN A 92 13.87 -16.08 11.98
C ASN A 92 12.39 -16.28 11.61
N ILE A 93 12.14 -17.24 10.70
CA ILE A 93 10.80 -17.48 10.14
C ILE A 93 9.76 -17.81 11.23
N PRO A 94 10.05 -18.67 12.22
CA PRO A 94 9.12 -18.89 13.33
C PRO A 94 8.72 -17.60 14.07
N GLN A 95 9.70 -16.77 14.47
CA GLN A 95 9.41 -15.50 15.13
C GLN A 95 8.62 -14.54 14.25
N LEU A 96 8.88 -14.53 12.94
CA LEU A 96 8.12 -13.69 12.00
C LEU A 96 6.68 -14.16 11.88
N ARG A 97 6.43 -15.47 11.83
CA ARG A 97 5.06 -16.02 11.80
C ARG A 97 4.28 -15.62 13.05
N THR A 98 4.86 -15.85 14.23
CA THR A 98 4.26 -15.44 15.50
C THR A 98 3.99 -13.93 15.52
N ALA A 99 4.93 -13.12 15.03
CA ALA A 99 4.73 -11.67 14.98
C ALA A 99 3.61 -11.23 14.03
N ILE A 100 3.43 -11.91 12.90
CA ILE A 100 2.32 -11.64 11.99
C ILE A 100 0.99 -11.96 12.68
N GLU A 101 0.88 -13.13 13.31
CA GLU A 101 -0.34 -13.58 13.98
C GLU A 101 -0.73 -12.65 15.14
N GLU A 102 0.24 -12.28 16.00
CA GLU A 102 0.00 -11.40 17.14
C GLU A 102 -0.30 -9.95 16.71
N GLU A 103 0.45 -9.39 15.76
CA GLU A 103 0.18 -8.02 15.33
C GLU A 103 -1.12 -7.92 14.53
N TRP A 104 -1.53 -8.98 13.84
CA TRP A 104 -2.81 -9.05 13.14
C TRP A 104 -3.98 -8.89 14.09
N THR A 105 -3.97 -9.60 15.22
CA THR A 105 -5.02 -9.49 16.25
C THR A 105 -4.98 -8.13 16.97
N ASN A 106 -3.81 -7.51 17.04
CA ASN A 106 -3.61 -6.18 17.63
C ASN A 106 -3.94 -5.01 16.69
N ILE A 107 -4.33 -5.25 15.43
CA ILE A 107 -4.76 -4.15 14.54
C ILE A 107 -6.06 -3.55 15.08
N PRO A 108 -6.09 -2.26 15.46
CA PRO A 108 -7.30 -1.66 15.99
C PRO A 108 -8.40 -1.64 14.94
N GLN A 109 -9.63 -1.99 15.34
CA GLN A 109 -10.79 -1.93 14.45
C GLN A 109 -11.00 -0.53 13.84
N ALA A 110 -10.55 0.53 14.52
CA ALA A 110 -10.51 1.89 13.98
C ALA A 110 -9.72 2.00 12.67
N THR A 111 -8.61 1.25 12.52
CA THR A 111 -7.82 1.18 11.29
C THR A 111 -8.68 0.65 10.14
N ILE A 112 -9.37 -0.46 10.36
CA ILE A 112 -10.25 -1.10 9.36
C ILE A 112 -11.43 -0.17 9.04
N ASN A 113 -12.08 0.39 10.06
CA ASN A 113 -13.19 1.34 9.89
C ASN A 113 -12.77 2.57 9.09
N ASN A 114 -11.58 3.13 9.35
CA ASN A 114 -11.06 4.27 8.59
C ASN A 114 -10.84 3.93 7.12
N LEU A 115 -10.42 2.70 6.81
CA LEU A 115 -10.26 2.23 5.44
C LEU A 115 -11.60 2.08 4.74
N ILE A 116 -12.57 1.45 5.38
CA ILE A 116 -13.94 1.31 4.87
C ILE A 116 -14.57 2.70 4.64
N ASN A 117 -14.43 3.62 5.61
CA ASN A 117 -14.90 5.00 5.51
C ASN A 117 -14.21 5.78 4.36
N SER A 118 -13.02 5.35 3.93
CA SER A 118 -12.30 5.98 2.84
C SER A 118 -12.81 5.57 1.45
N MET A 119 -13.58 4.47 1.32
CA MET A 119 -13.94 3.88 0.03
C MET A 119 -14.62 4.85 -0.93
N ARG A 120 -15.53 5.71 -0.43
CA ARG A 120 -16.17 6.73 -1.25
C ARG A 120 -15.16 7.73 -1.83
N ARG A 121 -14.19 8.17 -1.02
CA ARG A 121 -13.13 9.08 -1.47
C ARG A 121 -12.22 8.41 -2.51
N ARG A 122 -11.95 7.10 -2.38
CA ARG A 122 -11.20 6.32 -3.38
C ARG A 122 -11.94 6.24 -4.71
N CYS A 123 -13.26 5.99 -4.68
CA CYS A 123 -14.08 5.97 -5.90
C CYS A 123 -14.15 7.35 -6.58
N VAL A 124 -14.28 8.43 -5.80
CA VAL A 124 -14.24 9.80 -6.32
C VAL A 124 -12.89 10.08 -7.00
N ALA A 125 -11.78 9.74 -6.34
CA ALA A 125 -10.45 9.92 -6.91
C ALA A 125 -10.24 9.13 -8.21
N LEU A 126 -10.76 7.91 -8.31
CA LEU A 126 -10.74 7.12 -9.56
C LEU A 126 -11.52 7.79 -10.68
N ARG A 127 -12.68 8.39 -10.36
CA ARG A 127 -13.51 9.11 -11.33
C ARG A 127 -12.81 10.37 -11.82
N GLU A 128 -12.24 11.17 -10.91
CA GLU A 128 -11.47 12.38 -11.23
C GLU A 128 -10.22 12.06 -12.06
N ALA A 129 -9.57 10.92 -11.80
CA ALA A 129 -8.42 10.44 -12.55
C ALA A 129 -8.78 9.72 -13.87
N ASN A 130 -10.06 9.64 -14.24
CA ASN A 130 -10.54 8.88 -15.39
C ASN A 130 -9.97 7.45 -15.43
N GLY A 131 -10.07 6.75 -14.29
CA GLY A 131 -9.56 5.40 -14.07
C GLY A 131 -8.05 5.26 -13.92
N GLY A 132 -7.30 6.37 -13.91
CA GLY A 132 -5.85 6.40 -13.74
C GLY A 132 -5.37 6.08 -12.32
N HIS A 133 -4.07 6.24 -12.10
CA HIS A 133 -3.48 6.12 -10.77
C HIS A 133 -4.03 7.19 -9.82
N THR A 134 -4.19 6.81 -8.55
CA THR A 134 -4.63 7.72 -7.49
C THR A 134 -3.59 7.72 -6.38
N ARG A 135 -3.73 8.63 -5.41
CA ARG A 135 -2.88 8.64 -4.21
C ARG A 135 -3.09 7.43 -3.27
N TYR A 136 -4.18 6.68 -3.46
CA TYR A 136 -4.54 5.50 -2.68
C TYR A 136 -3.94 4.23 -3.28
#